data_AF-A0A8D0F781-F1
#
_entry.id   AF-A0A8D0F781-F1
#
_cell.length_a   1.000
_cell.length_b   1.000
_cell.length_c   1.000
_cell.angle_alpha   90.00
_cell.angle_beta   90.00
_cell.angle_gamma   90.00
#
_symmetry.space_group_name_H-M   'P 1'
#
loop_
_entity.id
_entity.type
_entity.pdbx_description
1 polymer ?
#
loop_
_entity_poly.entity_id
_entity_poly.type
_entity_poly.pdbx_seq_one_letter_code
_entity_poly.pdbx_strand_id
1 'polypeptide(L)'
;MAESNRLEHPGVDKAAGEEFLREALQVLLDEAVRKGTDVTEKVCDWKEPGELRELLDLELRSDGEPPERLLGRCRDVIRYSVRTGHPRFFNQLFSGLDHHALAGRLITEALNTSQYTYEIAPVFVLMEEVVLAKLRELVGWSCGDGIFAPGGSISNMYAVNVARFHRFPESRRKGSWALPRLALFTSREVRNLTPIFSSLRATTPSRKEPLSWALAPTTSTWSPPTSGESPAGPRWLHFPIPSLPPFCFAPSGGR
;
A
#
# COMPACT_ATOMS: atom_id res chain seq x y z
N MET A 1 29.86 -45.30 21.49
CA MET A 1 29.20 -45.10 20.18
C MET A 1 28.31 -43.86 20.30
N ALA A 2 28.93 -42.69 20.46
CA ALA A 2 28.25 -41.45 20.80
C ALA A 2 27.99 -40.64 19.53
N GLU A 3 26.72 -40.33 19.31
CA GLU A 3 26.15 -39.18 18.59
C GLU A 3 27.07 -38.51 17.56
N SER A 4 27.00 -39.00 16.33
CA SER A 4 27.53 -38.28 15.17
C SER A 4 26.74 -36.99 14.97
N ASN A 5 27.38 -35.91 15.40
CA ASN A 5 27.22 -34.49 15.12
C ASN A 5 26.06 -34.06 14.20
N ARG A 6 24.84 -33.94 14.76
CA ARG A 6 23.66 -33.32 14.09
C ARG A 6 23.84 -31.84 13.71
N LEU A 7 24.97 -31.22 14.07
CA LEU A 7 25.30 -29.83 13.78
C LEU A 7 26.24 -29.67 12.56
N GLU A 8 26.79 -30.75 12.01
CA GLU A 8 27.70 -30.69 10.85
C GLU A 8 26.98 -30.56 9.51
N HIS A 9 25.70 -30.92 9.46
CA HIS A 9 24.84 -30.73 8.30
C HIS A 9 23.68 -29.83 8.72
N PRO A 10 23.55 -28.59 8.19
CA PRO A 10 22.32 -27.84 8.39
C PRO A 10 21.17 -28.73 7.95
N GLY A 11 20.20 -28.99 8.83
CA GLY A 11 19.16 -30.01 8.69
C GLY A 11 18.13 -29.76 7.58
N VAL A 12 18.54 -29.13 6.49
CA VAL A 12 17.72 -28.79 5.33
C VAL A 12 18.20 -29.64 4.15
N ASP A 13 17.36 -30.57 3.72
CA ASP A 13 17.55 -31.28 2.46
C ASP A 13 17.36 -30.31 1.30
N LYS A 14 18.47 -29.80 0.76
CA LYS A 14 18.48 -28.83 -0.33
C LYS A 14 17.85 -29.39 -1.61
N ALA A 15 18.12 -30.65 -1.93
CA ALA A 15 17.62 -31.27 -3.16
C ALA A 15 16.10 -31.44 -3.10
N ALA A 16 15.56 -31.89 -1.96
CA ALA A 16 14.12 -31.94 -1.74
C ALA A 16 13.48 -30.55 -1.83
N GLY A 17 14.14 -29.52 -1.28
CA GLY A 17 13.67 -28.13 -1.36
C GLY A 17 13.62 -27.59 -2.79
N GLU A 18 14.67 -27.81 -3.59
CA GLU A 18 14.72 -27.39 -5.00
C GLU A 18 13.67 -28.09 -5.85
N GLU A 19 13.45 -29.40 -5.63
CA GLU A 19 12.43 -30.14 -6.36
C GLU A 19 11.01 -29.67 -5.98
N PHE A 20 10.75 -29.44 -4.69
CA PHE A 20 9.48 -28.86 -4.27
C PHE A 20 9.21 -27.50 -4.91
N LEU A 21 10.23 -26.62 -5.00
CA LEU A 21 10.10 -25.31 -5.66
C LEU A 21 9.78 -25.46 -7.15
N ARG A 22 10.42 -26.41 -7.85
CA ARG A 22 10.14 -26.70 -9.26
C ARG A 22 8.68 -27.12 -9.44
N GLU A 23 8.19 -28.06 -8.63
CA GLU A 23 6.81 -28.54 -8.70
C GLU A 23 5.80 -27.45 -8.34
N ALA A 24 6.06 -26.67 -7.29
CA ALA A 24 5.19 -25.57 -6.87
C ALA A 24 5.10 -24.46 -7.93
N LEU A 25 6.22 -24.11 -8.59
CA LEU A 25 6.23 -23.16 -9.70
C LEU A 25 5.46 -23.69 -10.91
N GLN A 26 5.53 -25.00 -11.18
CA GLN A 26 4.72 -25.62 -12.23
C GLN A 26 3.22 -25.54 -11.91
N VAL A 27 2.83 -25.82 -10.65
CA VAL A 27 1.44 -25.64 -10.18
C VAL A 27 0.99 -24.18 -10.34
N LEU A 28 1.83 -23.21 -9.99
CA LEU A 28 1.52 -21.79 -10.15
C LEU A 28 1.30 -21.43 -11.63
N LEU A 29 2.17 -21.91 -12.53
CA LEU A 29 2.06 -21.65 -13.96
C LEU A 29 0.77 -22.24 -14.54
N ASP A 30 0.42 -23.47 -14.17
CA ASP A 30 -0.75 -24.15 -14.72
C ASP A 30 -2.06 -23.64 -14.13
N GLU A 31 -2.16 -23.58 -12.81
CA GLU A 31 -3.42 -23.29 -12.11
C GLU A 31 -3.67 -21.78 -11.96
N ALA A 32 -2.64 -20.99 -11.61
CA ALA A 32 -2.81 -19.57 -11.32
C ALA A 32 -2.60 -18.66 -12.53
N VAL A 33 -1.69 -19.01 -13.45
CA VAL A 33 -1.40 -18.18 -14.64
C VAL A 33 -2.29 -18.61 -15.82
N ARG A 34 -2.15 -19.87 -16.28
CA ARG A 34 -2.88 -20.36 -17.47
C ARG A 34 -4.39 -20.39 -17.22
N LYS A 35 -4.84 -21.22 -16.27
CA LYS A 35 -6.28 -21.29 -15.94
C LYS A 35 -6.81 -20.00 -15.30
N GLY A 36 -5.98 -19.32 -14.51
CA GLY A 36 -6.33 -18.06 -13.86
C GLY A 36 -6.77 -16.94 -14.82
N THR A 37 -6.29 -16.99 -16.06
CA THR A 37 -6.57 -15.99 -17.10
C THR A 37 -7.41 -16.52 -18.26
N ASP A 38 -7.73 -17.83 -18.27
CA ASP A 38 -8.61 -18.45 -19.25
C ASP A 38 -10.06 -18.08 -18.99
N VAL A 39 -10.72 -17.55 -20.02
CA VAL A 39 -12.14 -17.18 -19.96
C VAL A 39 -13.06 -18.39 -19.77
N THR A 40 -12.70 -19.57 -20.24
CA THR A 40 -13.56 -20.77 -20.12
C THR A 40 -13.72 -21.25 -18.67
N GLU A 41 -12.86 -20.77 -17.78
CA GLU A 41 -12.86 -21.11 -16.38
C GLU A 41 -13.76 -20.19 -15.52
N LYS A 42 -14.02 -20.61 -14.27
CA LYS A 42 -14.73 -19.77 -13.30
C LYS A 42 -13.83 -18.66 -12.75
N VAL A 43 -14.36 -17.45 -12.56
CA VAL A 43 -13.66 -16.35 -11.85
C VAL A 43 -13.40 -16.71 -10.38
N CYS A 44 -14.32 -17.43 -9.76
CA CYS A 44 -14.24 -17.89 -8.37
C CYS A 44 -15.08 -19.17 -8.22
N ASP A 45 -14.55 -20.16 -7.51
CA ASP A 45 -15.31 -21.34 -7.07
C ASP A 45 -15.80 -21.09 -5.64
N TRP A 46 -16.92 -20.38 -5.52
CA TRP A 46 -17.45 -19.91 -4.22
C TRP A 46 -17.74 -21.07 -3.26
N LYS A 47 -17.37 -20.86 -1.99
CA LYS A 47 -17.61 -21.76 -0.86
C LYS A 47 -18.00 -20.93 0.36
N GLU A 48 -18.94 -21.45 1.14
CA GLU A 48 -19.29 -20.81 2.42
C GLU A 48 -18.09 -20.92 3.39
N PRO A 49 -17.90 -19.96 4.32
CA PRO A 49 -16.72 -19.95 5.20
C PRO A 49 -16.55 -21.23 6.04
N GLY A 50 -17.65 -21.86 6.43
CA GLY A 50 -17.63 -23.15 7.16
C GLY A 50 -17.11 -24.29 6.27
N GLU A 51 -17.70 -24.44 5.08
CA GLU A 51 -17.29 -25.43 4.08
C GLU A 51 -15.82 -25.24 3.67
N LEU A 52 -15.40 -24.00 3.41
CA LEU A 52 -14.03 -23.71 2.99
C LEU A 52 -13.00 -24.04 4.09
N ARG A 53 -13.35 -23.82 5.36
CA ARG A 53 -12.49 -24.19 6.49
C ARG A 53 -12.26 -25.69 6.56
N GLU A 54 -13.29 -26.48 6.33
CA GLU A 54 -13.19 -27.95 6.31
C GLU A 54 -12.36 -28.42 5.11
N LEU A 55 -12.58 -27.83 3.92
CA LEU A 55 -11.83 -28.16 2.71
C LEU A 55 -10.34 -27.88 2.81
N LEU A 56 -9.95 -26.79 3.48
CA LEU A 56 -8.56 -26.34 3.53
C LEU A 56 -7.74 -26.96 4.68
N ASP A 57 -8.37 -27.54 5.70
CA ASP A 57 -7.69 -28.10 6.90
C ASP A 57 -6.57 -27.17 7.41
N LEU A 58 -6.93 -25.96 7.84
CA LEU A 58 -6.00 -24.88 8.18
C LEU A 58 -5.36 -25.01 9.58
N GLU A 59 -5.60 -26.12 10.28
CA GLU A 59 -5.05 -26.33 11.63
C GLU A 59 -3.54 -26.59 11.56
N LEU A 60 -2.78 -25.82 12.34
CA LEU A 60 -1.33 -26.01 12.46
C LEU A 60 -1.04 -27.07 13.53
N ARG A 61 -0.29 -28.09 13.15
CA ARG A 61 0.07 -29.24 14.00
C ARG A 61 1.56 -29.22 14.36
N SER A 62 1.96 -30.09 15.29
CA SER A 62 3.35 -30.22 15.73
C SER A 62 4.27 -30.81 14.65
N ASP A 63 3.75 -31.76 13.88
CA ASP A 63 4.50 -32.47 12.84
C ASP A 63 4.27 -31.83 11.47
N GLY A 64 5.30 -31.89 10.62
CA GLY A 64 5.22 -31.45 9.24
C GLY A 64 4.41 -32.42 8.36
N GLU A 65 4.02 -31.94 7.18
CA GLU A 65 3.39 -32.76 6.15
C GLU A 65 4.38 -33.13 5.03
N PRO A 66 4.18 -34.27 4.36
CA PRO A 66 5.02 -34.65 3.25
C PRO A 66 4.83 -33.70 2.04
N PRO A 67 5.85 -33.54 1.16
CA PRO A 67 5.82 -32.59 0.04
C PRO A 67 4.59 -32.71 -0.86
N GLU A 68 4.10 -33.94 -1.11
CA GLU A 68 2.95 -34.20 -1.97
C GLU A 68 1.65 -33.62 -1.38
N ARG A 69 1.53 -33.64 -0.05
CA ARG A 69 0.40 -33.02 0.67
C ARG A 69 0.49 -31.50 0.61
N LEU A 70 1.69 -30.93 0.77
CA LEU A 70 1.93 -29.49 0.64
C LEU A 70 1.61 -28.99 -0.78
N LEU A 71 2.00 -29.72 -1.82
CA LEU A 71 1.62 -29.40 -3.21
C LEU A 71 0.10 -29.52 -3.43
N GLY A 72 -0.56 -30.50 -2.79
CA GLY A 72 -2.01 -30.57 -2.73
C GLY A 72 -2.63 -29.29 -2.16
N ARG A 73 -2.12 -28.83 -1.02
CA ARG A 73 -2.55 -27.57 -0.38
C ARG A 73 -2.30 -26.36 -1.28
N CYS A 74 -1.19 -26.28 -2.01
CA CYS A 74 -0.94 -25.21 -2.98
C CYS A 74 -2.04 -25.16 -4.06
N ARG A 75 -2.44 -26.33 -4.59
CA ARG A 75 -3.53 -26.41 -5.58
C ARG A 75 -4.87 -25.99 -4.97
N ASP A 76 -5.18 -26.40 -3.75
CA ASP A 76 -6.43 -26.04 -3.08
C ASP A 76 -6.50 -24.53 -2.80
N VAL A 77 -5.41 -23.93 -2.33
CA VAL A 77 -5.31 -22.47 -2.13
C VAL A 77 -5.60 -21.73 -3.44
N ILE A 78 -4.99 -22.14 -4.55
CA ILE A 78 -5.22 -21.51 -5.86
C ILE A 78 -6.65 -21.72 -6.33
N ARG A 79 -7.17 -22.95 -6.22
CA ARG A 79 -8.50 -23.35 -6.69
C ARG A 79 -9.61 -22.54 -6.02
N TYR A 80 -9.55 -22.39 -4.71
CA TYR A 80 -10.59 -21.70 -3.93
C TYR A 80 -10.35 -20.20 -3.79
N SER A 81 -9.21 -19.69 -4.27
CA SER A 81 -8.96 -18.25 -4.36
C SER A 81 -9.70 -17.61 -5.54
N VAL A 82 -10.01 -16.32 -5.41
CA VAL A 82 -10.55 -15.52 -6.52
C VAL A 82 -9.46 -15.28 -7.56
N ARG A 83 -9.76 -15.56 -8.82
CA ARG A 83 -8.84 -15.32 -9.95
C ARG A 83 -8.89 -13.85 -10.37
N THR A 84 -8.10 -13.02 -9.72
CA THR A 84 -8.03 -11.57 -9.99
C THR A 84 -7.43 -11.23 -11.36
N GLY A 85 -6.68 -12.16 -11.96
CA GLY A 85 -6.16 -12.06 -13.31
C GLY A 85 -7.18 -12.37 -14.41
N HIS A 86 -8.35 -12.91 -14.05
CA HIS A 86 -9.35 -13.34 -15.02
C HIS A 86 -9.95 -12.14 -15.78
N PRO A 87 -10.09 -12.16 -17.11
CA PRO A 87 -10.57 -11.01 -17.90
C PRO A 87 -11.97 -10.49 -17.53
N ARG A 88 -12.78 -11.33 -16.88
CA ARG A 88 -14.11 -10.98 -16.36
C ARG A 88 -14.14 -10.60 -14.86
N PHE A 89 -12.99 -10.36 -14.25
CA PHE A 89 -12.91 -9.87 -12.87
C PHE A 89 -12.97 -8.33 -12.85
N PHE A 90 -14.09 -7.78 -12.37
CA PHE A 90 -14.34 -6.33 -12.32
C PHE A 90 -14.70 -5.83 -10.91
N ASN A 91 -14.39 -6.62 -9.87
CA ASN A 91 -14.81 -6.34 -8.50
C ASN A 91 -13.97 -5.26 -7.81
N GLN A 92 -12.72 -5.07 -8.25
CA GLN A 92 -11.76 -4.20 -7.59
C GLN A 92 -11.20 -3.17 -8.58
N LEU A 93 -10.53 -2.15 -8.04
CA LEU A 93 -9.80 -1.13 -8.83
C LEU A 93 -8.48 -1.66 -9.43
N PHE A 94 -8.24 -2.95 -9.34
CA PHE A 94 -7.15 -3.68 -9.99
C PHE A 94 -7.71 -4.95 -10.63
N SER A 95 -7.15 -5.36 -11.75
CA SER A 95 -7.50 -6.58 -12.46
C SER A 95 -6.38 -6.95 -13.44
N GLY A 96 -6.35 -8.21 -13.85
CA GLY A 96 -5.37 -8.72 -14.82
C GLY A 96 -4.07 -9.22 -14.18
N LEU A 97 -3.30 -9.94 -14.99
CA LEU A 97 -2.01 -10.51 -14.63
C LEU A 97 -1.00 -10.09 -15.69
N ASP A 98 -0.07 -9.21 -15.30
CA ASP A 98 1.08 -8.86 -16.13
C ASP A 98 2.23 -9.82 -15.87
N HIS A 99 2.71 -10.49 -16.93
CA HIS A 99 3.70 -11.55 -16.82
C HIS A 99 5.08 -11.01 -16.40
N HIS A 100 5.44 -9.78 -16.81
CA HIS A 100 6.71 -9.16 -16.46
C HIS A 100 6.70 -8.70 -15.00
N ALA A 101 5.60 -8.13 -14.53
CA ALA A 101 5.39 -7.77 -13.14
C ALA A 101 5.38 -9.02 -12.23
N LEU A 102 4.79 -10.14 -12.67
CA LEU A 102 4.84 -11.39 -11.92
C LEU A 102 6.27 -11.92 -11.81
N ALA A 103 7.04 -11.91 -12.91
CA ALA A 103 8.45 -12.28 -12.86
C ALA A 103 9.25 -11.38 -11.90
N GLY A 104 9.00 -10.06 -11.94
CA GLY A 104 9.59 -9.12 -10.98
C GLY A 104 9.25 -9.45 -9.53
N ARG A 105 7.97 -9.76 -9.24
CA ARG A 105 7.53 -10.19 -7.90
C ARG A 105 8.23 -11.46 -7.45
N LEU A 106 8.35 -12.47 -8.31
CA LEU A 106 9.05 -13.72 -7.98
C LEU A 106 10.54 -13.47 -7.66
N ILE A 107 11.21 -12.58 -8.42
CA ILE A 107 12.59 -12.18 -8.14
C ILE A 107 12.69 -11.44 -6.80
N THR A 108 11.77 -10.52 -6.52
CA THR A 108 11.74 -9.78 -5.24
C THR A 108 11.57 -10.72 -4.05
N GLU A 109 10.62 -11.66 -4.12
CA GLU A 109 10.39 -12.65 -3.06
C GLU A 109 11.58 -13.62 -2.91
N ALA A 110 12.24 -14.01 -4.01
CA ALA A 110 13.42 -14.87 -3.94
C ALA A 110 14.63 -14.17 -3.31
N LEU A 111 14.79 -12.86 -3.50
CA LEU A 111 15.90 -12.08 -2.93
C LEU A 111 15.66 -11.64 -1.48
N ASN A 112 14.39 -11.52 -1.06
CA ASN A 112 13.95 -11.33 0.32
C ASN A 112 14.80 -10.34 1.15
N THR A 113 15.15 -9.19 0.56
CA THR A 113 15.87 -8.10 1.23
C THR A 113 14.91 -6.97 1.61
N SER A 114 15.39 -5.99 2.38
CA SER A 114 14.58 -4.85 2.82
C SER A 114 14.99 -3.55 2.15
N GLN A 115 14.01 -2.68 1.86
CA GLN A 115 14.26 -1.37 1.24
C GLN A 115 14.56 -0.29 2.28
N TYR A 116 15.71 -0.35 2.97
CA TYR A 116 16.08 0.67 3.97
C TYR A 116 17.45 1.33 3.75
N THR A 117 18.47 0.60 3.28
CA THR A 117 19.79 1.18 2.98
C THR A 117 20.35 0.62 1.67
N TYR A 118 21.26 1.38 1.08
CA TYR A 118 21.99 0.96 -0.11
C TYR A 118 22.84 -0.30 0.11
N GLU A 119 23.38 -0.53 1.32
CA GLU A 119 24.27 -1.66 1.61
C GLU A 119 23.59 -3.03 1.39
N ILE A 120 22.33 -3.16 1.76
CA ILE A 120 21.59 -4.43 1.70
C ILE A 120 20.63 -4.54 0.52
N ALA A 121 20.31 -3.42 -0.15
CA ALA A 121 19.42 -3.38 -1.30
C ALA A 121 19.90 -2.43 -2.42
N PRO A 122 21.18 -2.51 -2.86
CA PRO A 122 21.78 -1.49 -3.74
C PRO A 122 21.05 -1.34 -5.08
N VAL A 123 20.66 -2.47 -5.68
CA VAL A 123 19.94 -2.48 -6.96
C VAL A 123 18.58 -1.83 -6.81
N PHE A 124 17.83 -2.19 -5.77
CA PHE A 124 16.47 -1.73 -5.61
C PHE A 124 16.38 -0.26 -5.17
N VAL A 125 17.35 0.24 -4.40
CA VAL A 125 17.45 1.68 -4.07
C VAL A 125 17.60 2.51 -5.35
N LEU A 126 18.49 2.11 -6.27
CA LEU A 126 18.68 2.81 -7.54
C LEU A 126 17.45 2.68 -8.45
N MET A 127 16.82 1.50 -8.49
CA MET A 127 15.58 1.31 -9.27
C MET A 127 14.45 2.20 -8.76
N GLU A 128 14.28 2.30 -7.43
CA GLU A 128 13.26 3.16 -6.82
C GLU A 128 13.49 4.63 -7.18
N GLU A 129 14.74 5.11 -7.14
CA GLU A 129 15.10 6.46 -7.56
C GLU A 129 14.68 6.75 -9.01
N VAL A 130 15.00 5.83 -9.93
CA VAL A 130 14.67 5.95 -11.37
C VAL A 130 13.16 5.95 -11.59
N VAL A 131 12.43 5.05 -10.94
CA VAL A 131 10.97 4.97 -11.08
C VAL A 131 10.31 6.23 -10.53
N LEU A 132 10.72 6.70 -9.35
CA LEU A 132 10.19 7.94 -8.78
C LEU A 132 10.51 9.16 -9.63
N ALA A 133 11.72 9.24 -10.20
CA ALA A 133 12.08 10.28 -11.15
C ALA A 133 11.15 10.27 -12.38
N LYS A 134 10.87 9.09 -12.93
CA LYS A 134 9.96 8.96 -14.08
C LYS A 134 8.52 9.33 -13.73
N LEU A 135 8.04 8.95 -12.55
CA LEU A 135 6.71 9.34 -12.08
C LEU A 135 6.59 10.86 -11.91
N ARG A 136 7.61 11.53 -11.37
CA ARG A 136 7.65 13.00 -11.26
C ARG A 136 7.65 13.68 -12.63
N GLU A 137 8.39 13.14 -13.59
CA GLU A 137 8.40 13.64 -14.97
C GLU A 137 6.99 13.56 -15.59
N LEU A 138 6.28 12.44 -15.41
CA LEU A 138 4.90 12.27 -15.91
C LEU A 138 3.90 13.25 -15.27
N VAL A 139 4.14 13.66 -14.02
CA VAL A 139 3.36 14.71 -13.35
C VAL A 139 3.71 16.11 -13.89
N GLY A 140 4.86 16.27 -14.56
CA GLY A 140 5.36 17.53 -15.09
C GLY A 140 6.30 18.28 -14.15
N TRP A 141 6.91 17.60 -13.17
CA TRP A 141 7.87 18.20 -12.24
C TRP A 141 9.31 17.92 -12.67
N SER A 142 10.14 18.98 -12.70
CA SER A 142 11.56 18.89 -13.04
C SER A 142 12.46 18.46 -11.87
N CYS A 143 11.98 18.60 -10.63
CA CYS A 143 12.67 18.18 -9.42
C CYS A 143 11.65 17.74 -8.36
N GLY A 144 12.09 16.93 -7.40
CA GLY A 144 11.28 16.54 -6.26
C GLY A 144 11.80 15.28 -5.60
N ASP A 145 11.06 14.85 -4.58
CA ASP A 145 11.38 13.68 -3.76
C ASP A 145 10.14 12.78 -3.63
N GLY A 146 10.32 11.54 -3.18
CA GLY A 146 9.24 10.58 -3.00
C GLY A 146 9.73 9.28 -2.38
N ILE A 147 8.80 8.49 -1.88
CA ILE A 147 9.03 7.13 -1.38
C ILE A 147 7.84 6.26 -1.77
N PHE A 148 8.07 4.97 -2.04
CA PHE A 148 6.96 4.02 -2.12
C PHE A 148 6.41 3.75 -0.71
N ALA A 149 5.09 3.65 -0.61
CA ALA A 149 4.39 3.38 0.65
C ALA A 149 3.49 2.15 0.48
N PRO A 150 3.19 1.42 1.58
CA PRO A 150 2.31 0.26 1.56
C PRO A 150 0.84 0.68 1.39
N GLY A 151 0.49 1.09 0.17
CA GLY A 151 -0.84 1.53 -0.22
C GLY A 151 -1.07 3.05 -0.13
N GLY A 152 -1.98 3.54 -0.98
CA GLY A 152 -2.24 4.98 -1.14
C GLY A 152 -2.77 5.69 0.10
N SER A 153 -3.40 4.96 1.04
CA SER A 153 -3.84 5.54 2.32
C SER A 153 -2.66 6.02 3.17
N ILE A 154 -1.56 5.26 3.20
CA ILE A 154 -0.33 5.65 3.91
C ILE A 154 0.39 6.78 3.16
N SER A 155 0.38 6.76 1.81
CA SER A 155 0.88 7.88 1.01
C SER A 155 0.16 9.20 1.35
N ASN A 156 -1.16 9.17 1.47
CA ASN A 156 -1.94 10.34 1.89
C ASN A 156 -1.62 10.81 3.31
N MET A 157 -1.41 9.86 4.23
CA MET A 157 -0.96 10.19 5.59
C MET A 157 0.41 10.85 5.58
N TYR A 158 1.36 10.37 4.77
CA TYR A 158 2.65 11.02 4.59
C TYR A 158 2.51 12.44 4.04
N ALA A 159 1.68 12.66 3.03
CA ALA A 159 1.43 14.00 2.48
C ALA A 159 0.93 14.99 3.55
N VAL A 160 -0.05 14.58 4.36
CA VAL A 160 -0.56 15.41 5.47
C VAL A 160 0.53 15.66 6.52
N ASN A 161 1.31 14.63 6.87
CA ASN A 161 2.35 14.75 7.88
C ASN A 161 3.50 15.66 7.41
N VAL A 162 3.91 15.55 6.15
CA VAL A 162 4.92 16.43 5.53
C VAL A 162 4.41 17.87 5.48
N ALA A 163 3.16 18.10 5.07
CA ALA A 163 2.58 19.44 5.06
C ALA A 163 2.52 20.06 6.47
N ARG A 164 2.13 19.27 7.48
CA ARG A 164 2.14 19.71 8.89
C ARG A 164 3.55 20.03 9.36
N PHE A 165 4.52 19.14 9.09
CA PHE A 165 5.90 19.33 9.51
C PHE A 165 6.56 20.53 8.81
N HIS A 166 6.26 20.76 7.53
CA HIS A 166 6.75 21.91 6.80
C HIS A 166 6.22 23.23 7.40
N ARG A 167 4.94 23.29 7.77
CA ARG A 167 4.34 24.50 8.34
C ARG A 167 4.67 24.71 9.82
N PHE A 168 4.75 23.63 10.59
CA PHE A 168 4.97 23.62 12.04
C PHE A 168 6.02 22.54 12.42
N PRO A 169 7.31 22.76 12.16
CA PRO A 169 8.36 21.75 12.42
C PRO A 169 8.42 21.31 13.90
N GLU A 170 8.09 22.21 14.81
CA GLU A 170 8.02 21.97 16.25
C GLU A 170 6.97 20.91 16.65
N SER A 171 6.01 20.62 15.76
CA SER A 171 4.98 19.60 15.97
C SER A 171 5.57 18.24 16.30
N ARG A 172 6.77 17.94 15.77
CA ARG A 172 7.46 16.66 15.99
C ARG A 172 7.86 16.46 17.45
N ARG A 173 8.26 17.54 18.14
CA ARG A 173 8.70 17.50 19.55
C ARG A 173 7.59 17.84 20.53
N LYS A 174 6.78 18.86 20.21
CA LYS A 174 5.76 19.41 21.12
C LYS A 174 4.40 18.74 20.97
N GLY A 175 4.24 17.87 19.96
CA GLY A 175 2.96 17.26 19.62
C GLY A 175 1.98 18.27 19.01
N SER A 176 0.78 17.79 18.66
CA SER A 176 -0.25 18.63 18.03
C SER A 176 -0.99 19.53 19.02
N TRP A 177 -0.90 19.27 20.32
CA TRP A 177 -1.55 20.08 21.36
C TRP A 177 -0.98 21.49 21.47
N ALA A 178 0.31 21.64 21.18
CA ALA A 178 1.00 22.93 21.21
C ALA A 178 0.72 23.80 19.97
N LEU A 179 -0.07 23.32 19.02
CA LEU A 179 -0.37 24.00 17.76
C LEU A 179 -1.77 24.63 17.78
N PRO A 180 -2.02 25.66 16.96
CA PRO A 180 -3.38 26.11 16.68
C PRO A 180 -4.19 24.98 16.04
N ARG A 181 -5.52 25.10 16.10
CA ARG A 181 -6.43 24.14 15.45
C ARG A 181 -6.16 24.12 13.94
N LEU A 182 -5.73 22.96 13.43
CA LEU A 182 -5.46 22.74 12.02
C LEU A 182 -6.74 22.28 11.31
N ALA A 183 -6.90 22.70 10.06
CA ALA A 183 -8.00 22.29 9.19
C ALA A 183 -7.43 21.72 7.87
N LEU A 184 -8.06 20.65 7.38
CA LEU A 184 -7.78 20.04 6.08
C LEU A 184 -9.08 20.01 5.28
N PHE A 185 -8.99 20.29 3.98
CA PHE A 185 -10.13 20.31 3.07
C PHE A 185 -9.98 19.19 2.05
N THR A 186 -11.07 18.49 1.77
CA THR A 186 -11.13 17.44 0.73
C THR A 186 -12.55 17.34 0.18
N SER A 187 -12.70 16.69 -0.98
CA SER A 187 -14.01 16.42 -1.58
C SER A 187 -14.78 15.38 -0.76
N ARG A 188 -16.11 15.49 -0.76
CA ARG A 188 -17.01 14.51 -0.10
C ARG A 188 -16.87 13.10 -0.67
N GLU A 189 -16.41 12.98 -1.91
CA GLU A 189 -16.26 11.69 -2.61
C GLU A 189 -14.98 10.92 -2.22
N VAL A 190 -14.04 11.56 -1.49
CA VAL A 190 -12.76 10.93 -1.12
C VAL A 190 -12.93 10.07 0.13
N ARG A 191 -13.16 8.77 -0.08
CA ARG A 191 -13.41 7.81 1.01
C ARG A 191 -12.19 7.47 1.86
N ASN A 192 -11.00 7.49 1.27
CA ASN A 192 -9.78 6.93 1.89
C ASN A 192 -9.08 7.85 2.90
N LEU A 193 -9.56 9.09 3.08
CA LEU A 193 -9.02 10.03 4.07
C LEU A 193 -9.76 9.99 5.41
N THR A 194 -10.94 9.38 5.47
CA THR A 194 -11.80 9.36 6.67
C THR A 194 -11.10 8.86 7.95
N PRO A 195 -10.25 7.80 7.89
CA PRO A 195 -9.46 7.37 9.07
C PRO A 195 -8.36 8.35 9.48
N ILE A 196 -7.83 9.14 8.54
CA ILE A 196 -6.82 10.18 8.83
C ILE A 196 -7.49 11.35 9.56
N PHE A 197 -8.74 11.67 9.23
CA PHE A 197 -9.51 12.68 9.95
C PHE A 197 -9.92 12.24 11.36
N SER A 198 -10.24 10.96 11.57
CA SER A 198 -10.62 10.46 12.90
C SER A 198 -9.44 10.46 13.88
N SER A 199 -8.22 10.13 13.42
CA SER A 199 -7.01 10.20 14.25
C SER A 199 -6.61 11.64 14.60
N LEU A 200 -6.82 12.60 13.68
CA LEU A 200 -6.68 14.03 13.97
C LEU A 200 -7.75 14.55 14.95
N ARG A 201 -8.96 13.96 14.96
CA ARG A 201 -10.03 14.28 15.91
C ARG A 201 -9.82 13.66 17.29
N ALA A 202 -9.23 12.47 17.37
CA ALA A 202 -8.98 11.76 18.63
C ALA A 202 -7.95 12.46 19.54
N THR A 203 -7.16 13.38 18.99
CA THR A 203 -6.23 14.21 19.78
C THR A 203 -6.85 15.51 20.33
N THR A 204 -8.14 15.74 20.05
CA THR A 204 -8.93 16.80 20.70
C THR A 204 -9.90 16.18 21.71
N PRO A 205 -9.81 16.48 23.03
CA PRO A 205 -10.76 15.96 24.00
C PRO A 205 -12.14 16.54 23.69
N SER A 206 -13.15 15.68 23.87
CA SER A 206 -14.55 16.01 23.66
C SER A 206 -14.94 17.28 24.41
N ARG A 207 -15.13 18.37 23.69
CA ARG A 207 -16.13 19.36 24.10
C ARG A 207 -17.46 18.81 23.60
N LYS A 208 -18.25 18.25 24.52
CA LYS A 208 -19.64 17.86 24.28
C LYS A 208 -20.41 19.13 23.91
N GLU A 209 -20.46 19.44 22.62
CA GLU A 209 -21.57 20.20 22.06
C GLU A 209 -22.17 19.36 20.93
N PRO A 210 -23.46 18.99 21.02
CA PRO A 210 -24.13 18.30 19.94
C PRO A 210 -24.42 19.32 18.83
N LEU A 211 -23.45 19.58 17.97
CA LEU A 211 -23.73 20.21 16.67
C LEU A 211 -24.28 19.13 15.74
N SER A 212 -25.61 18.97 15.82
CA SER A 212 -26.39 18.25 14.82
C SER A 212 -26.25 18.95 13.47
N TRP A 213 -25.29 18.53 12.64
CA TRP A 213 -25.45 18.71 11.21
C TRP A 213 -26.19 17.48 10.71
N ALA A 214 -27.51 17.57 10.76
CA ALA A 214 -28.35 16.73 9.93
C ALA A 214 -27.96 16.97 8.46
N LEU A 215 -27.89 15.89 7.70
CA LEU A 215 -27.79 15.90 6.25
C LEU A 215 -28.90 16.81 5.68
N ALA A 216 -28.51 17.96 5.13
CA ALA A 216 -29.39 18.79 4.31
C ALA A 216 -28.76 18.88 2.91
N PRO A 217 -29.42 18.38 1.85
CA PRO A 217 -28.98 18.59 0.48
C PRO A 217 -29.43 19.99 0.06
N THR A 218 -28.54 20.97 0.10
CA THR A 218 -28.81 22.29 -0.48
C THR A 218 -28.24 22.34 -1.89
N THR A 219 -29.08 22.06 -2.88
CA THR A 219 -28.94 22.64 -4.22
C THR A 219 -29.20 24.15 -4.07
N SER A 220 -28.18 24.98 -4.26
CA SER A 220 -28.38 26.42 -4.39
C SER A 220 -27.51 26.96 -5.51
N THR A 221 -28.19 27.35 -6.59
CA THR A 221 -27.71 28.14 -7.72
C THR A 221 -27.02 29.41 -7.25
N TRP A 222 -25.86 29.71 -7.83
CA TRP A 222 -25.03 30.87 -7.51
C TRP A 222 -25.56 32.15 -8.16
N SER A 223 -25.55 33.27 -7.43
CA SER A 223 -25.76 34.63 -7.95
C SER A 223 -24.76 35.57 -7.26
N PRO A 224 -24.20 36.58 -7.94
CA PRO A 224 -23.08 37.38 -7.42
C PRO A 224 -23.56 38.50 -6.47
N PRO A 225 -22.71 38.97 -5.52
CA PRO A 225 -23.13 39.89 -4.47
C PRO A 225 -23.02 41.36 -4.87
N THR A 226 -24.00 42.16 -4.44
CA THR A 226 -23.95 43.62 -4.38
C THR A 226 -23.23 44.10 -3.11
N SER A 227 -22.63 45.28 -3.22
CA SER A 227 -21.68 45.91 -2.32
C SER A 227 -22.22 46.30 -0.95
N GLY A 228 -21.39 46.11 0.09
CA GLY A 228 -21.34 46.96 1.27
C GLY A 228 -21.89 46.36 2.55
N GLU A 229 -21.01 45.77 3.38
CA GLU A 229 -20.91 45.89 4.85
C GLU A 229 -20.05 44.74 5.42
N SER A 230 -19.15 45.06 6.36
CA SER A 230 -18.23 44.11 6.98
C SER A 230 -18.49 43.99 8.47
N PRO A 231 -18.60 42.76 9.01
CA PRO A 231 -18.15 42.47 10.36
C PRO A 231 -16.99 41.46 10.33
N ALA A 232 -16.08 41.60 11.30
CA ALA A 232 -14.84 40.83 11.44
C ALA A 232 -15.06 39.31 11.43
N GLY A 233 -14.77 38.67 10.28
CA GLY A 233 -14.79 37.22 10.08
C GLY A 233 -13.40 36.58 10.14
N PRO A 234 -13.32 35.22 10.12
CA PRO A 234 -12.07 34.49 10.18
C PRO A 234 -11.12 34.92 9.06
N ARG A 235 -9.86 35.20 9.41
CA ARG A 235 -8.83 35.60 8.43
C ARG A 235 -8.60 34.46 7.43
N TRP A 236 -9.09 34.67 6.22
CA TRP A 236 -8.86 33.81 5.06
C TRP A 236 -7.38 33.84 4.67
N LEU A 237 -6.79 32.66 4.49
CA LEU A 237 -5.52 32.53 3.78
C LEU A 237 -5.86 32.28 2.31
N HIS A 238 -5.81 33.34 1.51
CA HIS A 238 -5.60 33.20 0.08
C HIS A 238 -4.22 32.55 -0.12
N PHE A 239 -4.17 31.43 -0.83
CA PHE A 239 -2.94 30.95 -1.45
C PHE A 239 -2.83 31.63 -2.82
N PRO A 240 -2.07 32.71 -2.99
CA PRO A 240 -1.49 32.96 -4.30
C PRO A 240 -0.55 31.78 -4.58
N ILE A 241 -0.71 31.15 -5.74
CA ILE A 241 0.26 30.17 -6.26
C ILE A 241 1.59 30.93 -6.38
N PRO A 242 2.59 30.70 -5.53
CA PRO A 242 3.90 31.28 -5.77
C PRO A 242 4.55 30.40 -6.84
N SER A 243 4.97 31.01 -7.94
CA SER A 243 6.05 30.46 -8.75
C SER A 243 7.26 30.23 -7.83
N LEU A 244 7.39 29.01 -7.31
CA LEU A 244 8.52 28.61 -6.46
C LEU A 244 9.76 28.41 -7.34
N PRO A 245 10.93 28.96 -6.98
CA PRO A 245 12.17 28.50 -7.58
C PRO A 245 12.48 27.07 -7.07
N PRO A 246 13.09 26.21 -7.91
CA PRO A 246 13.41 24.86 -7.52
C PRO A 246 14.45 24.86 -6.40
N PHE A 247 14.16 24.18 -5.29
CA PHE A 247 15.17 23.80 -4.31
C PHE A 247 16.01 22.67 -4.90
N CYS A 248 17.05 23.04 -5.67
CA CYS A 248 18.10 22.13 -6.09
C CYS A 248 19.08 21.95 -4.91
N PHE A 249 19.18 20.73 -4.38
CA PHE A 249 20.40 20.33 -3.69
C PHE A 249 21.48 20.12 -4.76
N ALA A 250 22.41 21.06 -4.87
CA ALA A 250 23.62 20.86 -5.66
C ALA A 250 24.52 19.82 -4.95
N PRO A 251 25.18 18.91 -5.67
CA PRO A 251 26.18 18.04 -5.07
C PRO A 251 27.36 18.91 -4.60
N SER A 252 27.74 18.78 -3.33
CA SER A 252 28.94 19.42 -2.80
C SER A 252 30.16 18.83 -3.50
N GLY A 253 30.72 19.57 -4.46
CA GLY A 253 32.04 19.29 -5.02
C GLY A 253 33.10 19.43 -3.93
N GLY A 254 33.82 18.35 -3.68
CA GLY A 254 35.06 18.32 -2.90
C GLY A 254 36.14 17.65 -3.76
N ARG A 255 37.30 18.30 -3.83
CA ARG A 255 38.49 17.93 -4.60
C ARG A 255 39.14 16.64 -4.11
#